data_AF-A0A972DG86-F1
#
_entry.id   AF-A0A972DG86-F1
#
_cell.length_a   1.000
_cell.length_b   1.000
_cell.length_c   1.000
_cell.angle_alpha   90.00
_cell.angle_beta   90.00
_cell.angle_gamma   90.00
#
_symmetry.space_group_name_H-M   'P 1'
#
loop_
_entity.id
_entity.type
_entity.pdbx_description
1 polymer ?
#
loop_
_entity_poly.entity_id
_entity_poly.type
_entity_poly.pdbx_seq_one_letter_code
_entity_poly.pdbx_strand_id
1 'polypeptide(L)'
;WNAEPERLAACERYPGGWLKDPIFQPPIGEEKFAEIHSGLKDFLALEGITYNNGAFTADGPLKDGDIALFCHLGFGFALLGILTNMPATFYWRSFFIATSSVTTVNFEENDGIIHPRITALGCTPHLFKGNL
;
A
#
# COMPACT_ATOMS: atom_id res chain seq x y z
N TRP A 1 2.85 1.05 -14.47
CA TRP A 1 3.56 -0.08 -15.09
C TRP A 1 4.25 0.32 -16.39
N ASN A 2 3.58 1.01 -17.31
CA ASN A 2 4.20 1.43 -18.59
C ASN A 2 5.09 2.68 -18.50
N ALA A 3 5.37 3.17 -17.30
CA ALA A 3 6.27 4.31 -17.11
C ALA A 3 7.67 3.77 -16.83
N GLU A 4 8.68 4.34 -17.48
CA GLU A 4 10.07 3.94 -17.28
C GLU A 4 10.47 4.02 -15.79
N PRO A 5 11.16 3.01 -15.23
CA PRO A 5 11.56 3.01 -13.84
C PRO A 5 12.35 4.26 -13.43
N GLU A 6 13.21 4.78 -14.30
CA GLU A 6 13.99 6.00 -14.10
C GLU A 6 13.08 7.24 -13.98
N ARG A 7 11.99 7.27 -14.75
CA ARG A 7 11.02 8.38 -14.70
C ARG A 7 10.27 8.39 -13.38
N LEU A 8 9.87 7.21 -12.90
CA LEU A 8 9.22 7.05 -11.60
C LEU A 8 10.17 7.37 -10.44
N ALA A 9 11.43 6.97 -10.53
CA ALA A 9 12.46 7.32 -9.56
C ALA A 9 12.74 8.84 -9.51
N ALA A 10 12.64 9.53 -10.66
CA ALA A 10 12.77 10.97 -10.70
C ALA A 10 11.62 11.69 -9.97
N CYS A 11 10.39 11.18 -10.06
CA CYS A 11 9.23 11.73 -9.35
C CYS A 11 9.42 11.75 -7.82
N GLU A 12 10.10 10.75 -7.26
CA GLU A 12 10.33 10.65 -5.80
C GLU A 12 11.10 11.85 -5.23
N ARG A 13 11.85 12.56 -6.07
CA ARG A 13 12.60 13.77 -5.71
C ARG A 13 11.89 15.06 -6.13
N TYR A 14 10.65 14.97 -6.61
CA TYR A 14 9.92 16.14 -7.09
C TYR A 14 9.62 17.12 -5.95
N PRO A 15 9.88 18.44 -6.13
CA PRO A 15 9.58 19.44 -5.11
C PRO A 15 8.09 19.43 -4.72
N GLY A 16 7.81 19.30 -3.42
CA GLY A 16 6.43 19.20 -2.91
C GLY A 16 5.86 17.78 -2.90
N GLY A 17 6.66 16.77 -3.27
CA GLY A 17 6.29 15.36 -3.19
C GLY A 17 5.96 14.74 -4.55
N TRP A 18 6.07 13.42 -4.63
CA TRP A 18 6.01 12.69 -5.90
C TRP A 18 4.71 12.85 -6.68
N LEU A 19 3.58 13.02 -5.99
CA LEU A 19 2.27 13.25 -6.63
C LEU A 19 2.16 14.61 -7.33
N LYS A 20 3.01 15.58 -6.96
CA LYS A 20 3.04 16.91 -7.59
C LYS A 20 3.76 16.90 -8.94
N ASP A 21 4.44 15.81 -9.27
CA ASP A 21 5.11 15.65 -10.55
C ASP A 21 4.09 15.64 -11.71
N PRO A 22 4.35 16.36 -12.83
CA PRO A 22 3.46 16.44 -13.98
C PRO A 22 2.96 15.12 -14.56
N ILE A 23 3.66 13.99 -14.36
CA ILE A 23 3.18 12.67 -14.82
C ILE A 23 1.92 12.21 -14.07
N PHE A 24 1.68 12.74 -12.86
CA PHE A 24 0.48 12.48 -12.05
C PHE A 24 -0.54 13.63 -12.12
N GLN A 25 -0.20 14.71 -12.83
CA GLN A 25 -1.09 15.85 -13.09
C GLN A 25 -2.07 15.48 -14.24
N PRO A 26 -3.18 16.23 -14.41
CA PRO A 26 -4.55 15.73 -14.61
C PRO A 26 -4.85 14.71 -15.75
N PRO A 27 -6.00 13.99 -15.67
CA PRO A 27 -7.18 14.45 -14.93
C PRO A 27 -7.26 14.11 -13.43
N ILE A 28 -6.61 13.07 -12.87
CA ILE A 28 -7.09 12.54 -11.56
C ILE A 28 -6.01 11.92 -10.63
N GLY A 29 -4.70 12.14 -10.84
CA GLY A 29 -3.67 11.42 -10.05
C GLY A 29 -3.70 11.71 -8.54
N GLU A 30 -3.72 12.99 -8.15
CA GLU A 30 -3.81 13.39 -6.73
C GLU A 30 -5.15 13.02 -6.10
N GLU A 31 -6.26 13.28 -6.80
CA GLU A 31 -7.60 12.97 -6.32
C GLU A 31 -7.78 11.47 -6.09
N LYS A 32 -7.34 10.61 -7.04
CA LYS A 32 -7.39 9.16 -6.84
C LYS A 32 -6.51 8.69 -5.70
N PHE A 33 -5.30 9.24 -5.54
CA PHE A 33 -4.47 8.84 -4.42
C PHE A 33 -5.08 9.27 -3.07
N ALA A 34 -5.70 10.45 -3.01
CA ALA A 34 -6.43 10.92 -1.83
C ALA A 34 -7.65 10.03 -1.52
N GLU A 35 -8.40 9.61 -2.55
CA GLU A 35 -9.53 8.68 -2.44
C GLU A 35 -9.06 7.32 -1.85
N ILE A 36 -7.98 6.75 -2.37
CA ILE A 36 -7.40 5.50 -1.85
C ILE A 36 -6.98 5.68 -0.39
N HIS A 37 -6.31 6.79 -0.08
CA HIS A 37 -5.84 7.08 1.27
C HIS A 37 -7.01 7.25 2.26
N SER A 38 -8.06 7.99 1.89
CA SER A 38 -9.24 8.15 2.75
C SER A 38 -9.96 6.81 2.92
N GLY A 39 -10.18 6.08 1.83
CA GLY A 39 -10.85 4.78 1.88
C GLY A 39 -10.12 3.77 2.75
N LEU A 40 -8.78 3.72 2.71
CA LEU A 40 -7.99 2.88 3.61
C LEU A 40 -8.17 3.30 5.08
N LYS A 41 -8.17 4.60 5.37
CA LYS A 41 -8.39 5.10 6.74
C LYS A 41 -9.76 4.69 7.27
N ASP A 42 -10.80 4.92 6.47
CA ASP A 42 -12.17 4.60 6.86
C ASP A 42 -12.35 3.09 7.05
N PHE A 43 -11.73 2.30 6.18
CA PHE A 43 -11.72 0.84 6.29
C PHE A 43 -11.03 0.36 7.58
N LEU A 44 -9.82 0.85 7.87
CA LEU A 44 -9.07 0.46 9.07
C LEU A 44 -9.75 0.93 10.37
N ALA A 45 -10.48 2.05 10.33
CA ALA A 45 -11.24 2.54 11.48
C ALA A 45 -12.33 1.55 11.92
N LEU A 46 -12.91 0.77 10.99
CA LEU A 46 -13.86 -0.31 11.32
C LEU A 46 -13.21 -1.41 12.17
N GLU A 47 -11.89 -1.53 12.09
CA GLU A 47 -11.07 -2.49 12.83
C GLU A 47 -10.43 -1.88 14.09
N GLY A 48 -10.80 -0.66 14.45
CA GLY A 48 -10.26 0.04 15.62
C GLY A 48 -8.88 0.65 15.38
N ILE A 49 -8.42 0.71 14.13
CA ILE A 49 -7.13 1.30 13.75
C ILE A 49 -7.38 2.68 13.14
N THR A 50 -6.76 3.71 13.71
CA THR A 50 -6.84 5.08 13.23
C THR A 50 -5.51 5.51 12.62
N TYR A 51 -5.52 6.46 11.69
CA TYR A 51 -4.30 7.02 11.10
C TYR A 51 -4.21 8.52 11.33
N ASN A 52 -3.21 8.94 12.10
CA ASN A 52 -2.98 10.30 12.52
C ASN A 52 -1.48 10.65 12.42
N ASN A 53 -1.15 11.80 11.84
CA ASN A 53 0.22 12.34 11.76
C ASN A 53 1.29 11.34 11.27
N GLY A 54 0.97 10.48 10.31
CA GLY A 54 1.95 9.53 9.74
C GLY A 54 2.08 8.20 10.49
N ALA A 55 1.28 7.98 11.53
CA ALA A 55 1.26 6.74 12.31
C ALA A 55 -0.14 6.13 12.33
N PHE A 56 -0.18 4.79 12.34
CA PHE A 56 -1.38 4.04 12.66
C PHE A 56 -1.40 3.80 14.17
N THR A 57 -2.57 3.94 14.80
CA THR A 57 -2.75 3.80 16.26
C THR A 57 -4.04 3.07 16.59
N ALA A 58 -4.07 2.37 17.73
CA ALA A 58 -5.25 1.69 18.23
C ALA A 58 -5.40 1.89 19.76
N ASP A 59 -6.63 2.03 20.23
CA ASP A 59 -6.96 2.24 21.65
C ASP A 59 -7.15 0.90 22.39
N GLY A 60 -6.17 0.00 22.25
CA GLY A 60 -6.19 -1.35 22.83
C GLY A 60 -5.68 -2.43 21.87
N PRO A 61 -5.74 -3.70 22.28
CA PRO A 61 -5.29 -4.80 21.44
C PRO A 61 -6.10 -4.86 20.15
N LEU A 62 -5.43 -5.19 19.04
CA LEU A 62 -6.11 -5.43 17.78
C LEU A 62 -7.06 -6.64 17.89
N LYS A 63 -8.15 -6.59 17.12
CA LYS A 63 -9.03 -7.76 16.95
C LYS A 63 -8.22 -8.90 16.32
N ASP A 64 -8.47 -10.12 16.79
CA ASP A 64 -7.89 -11.32 16.19
C ASP A 64 -8.57 -11.61 14.84
N GLY A 65 -7.79 -12.04 13.85
CA GLY A 65 -8.26 -12.41 12.51
C GLY A 65 -7.50 -11.77 11.35
N ASP A 66 -7.77 -12.29 10.16
CA ASP A 66 -7.15 -11.85 8.90
C ASP A 66 -8.16 -11.14 7.99
N ILE A 67 -7.69 -10.15 7.26
CA ILE A 67 -8.45 -9.42 6.23
C ILE A 67 -7.86 -9.73 4.86
N ALA A 68 -8.70 -10.18 3.94
CA ALA A 68 -8.33 -10.39 2.55
C ALA A 68 -8.85 -9.26 1.65
N LEU A 69 -7.94 -8.59 0.93
CA LEU A 69 -8.25 -7.56 -0.06
C LEU A 69 -7.92 -8.07 -1.46
N PHE A 70 -8.87 -7.97 -2.39
CA PHE A 70 -8.68 -8.30 -3.80
C PHE A 70 -8.59 -7.01 -4.61
N CYS A 71 -7.49 -6.83 -5.33
CA CYS A 71 -7.26 -5.59 -6.07
C CYS A 71 -6.31 -5.76 -7.26
N HIS A 72 -6.05 -4.66 -7.96
CA HIS A 72 -5.10 -4.57 -9.07
C HIS A 72 -3.74 -4.05 -8.60
N LEU A 73 -2.68 -4.38 -9.35
CA LEU A 73 -1.28 -3.98 -9.06
C LEU A 73 -1.14 -2.49 -8.73
N GLY A 74 -1.76 -1.61 -9.54
CA GLY A 74 -1.68 -0.16 -9.34
C GLY A 74 -2.17 0.26 -7.96
N PHE A 75 -3.36 -0.21 -7.58
CA PHE A 75 -3.99 0.07 -6.28
C PHE A 75 -3.26 -0.63 -5.12
N GLY A 76 -2.90 -1.90 -5.27
CA GLY A 76 -2.21 -2.66 -4.23
C GLY A 76 -0.88 -2.01 -3.83
N PHE A 77 -0.09 -1.55 -4.80
CA PHE A 77 1.15 -0.80 -4.49
C PHE A 77 0.91 0.61 -3.96
N ALA A 78 -0.20 1.27 -4.31
CA ALA A 78 -0.59 2.51 -3.65
C ALA A 78 -0.91 2.28 -2.17
N LEU A 79 -1.65 1.21 -1.83
CA LEU A 79 -1.92 0.82 -0.45
C LEU A 79 -0.64 0.51 0.32
N LEU A 80 0.28 -0.28 -0.25
CA LEU A 80 1.58 -0.54 0.39
C LEU A 80 2.36 0.76 0.63
N GLY A 81 2.33 1.69 -0.34
CA GLY A 81 2.88 3.04 -0.19
C GLY A 81 2.35 3.74 1.07
N ILE A 82 1.03 3.79 1.23
CA ILE A 82 0.39 4.42 2.38
C ILE A 82 0.75 3.69 3.68
N LEU A 83 0.65 2.36 3.71
CA LEU A 83 0.91 1.54 4.90
C LEU A 83 2.35 1.65 5.40
N THR A 84 3.33 1.73 4.49
CA THR A 84 4.75 1.83 4.86
C THR A 84 5.27 3.26 4.87
N ASN A 85 4.42 4.26 4.65
CA ASN A 85 4.80 5.68 4.51
C ASN A 85 5.91 5.90 3.45
N MET A 86 5.79 5.22 2.31
CA MET A 86 6.72 5.31 1.17
C MET A 86 5.99 5.78 -0.09
N PRO A 87 6.69 6.46 -1.03
CA PRO A 87 6.09 6.80 -2.32
C PRO A 87 5.57 5.56 -3.05
N ALA A 88 4.35 5.61 -3.63
CA ALA A 88 3.83 4.48 -4.40
C ALA A 88 4.69 4.18 -5.64
N THR A 89 5.37 5.20 -6.18
CA THR A 89 6.36 5.06 -7.26
C THR A 89 7.50 4.12 -6.92
N PHE A 90 7.92 4.08 -5.65
CA PHE A 90 8.96 3.17 -5.19
C PHE A 90 8.53 1.72 -5.42
N TYR A 91 7.28 1.40 -5.08
CA TYR A 91 6.74 0.07 -5.29
C TYR A 91 6.53 -0.23 -6.78
N TRP A 92 5.90 0.68 -7.53
CA TRP A 92 5.63 0.50 -8.96
C TRP A 92 6.87 0.28 -9.82
N ARG A 93 8.03 0.85 -9.43
CA ARG A 93 9.28 0.71 -10.19
C ARG A 93 10.18 -0.43 -9.70
N SER A 94 9.99 -0.92 -8.48
CA SER A 94 10.95 -1.83 -7.84
C SER A 94 10.46 -3.27 -7.77
N PHE A 95 9.14 -3.50 -7.81
CA PHE A 95 8.58 -4.84 -7.61
C PHE A 95 7.64 -5.24 -8.74
N PHE A 96 7.69 -6.52 -9.07
CA PHE A 96 6.70 -7.19 -9.89
C PHE A 96 5.90 -8.15 -9.01
N ILE A 97 4.57 -8.16 -9.18
CA ILE A 97 3.68 -9.13 -8.55
C ILE A 97 2.87 -9.82 -9.65
N ALA A 98 2.78 -11.15 -9.61
CA ALA A 98 2.01 -11.90 -10.59
C ALA A 98 0.51 -11.71 -10.36
N THR A 99 -0.30 -11.89 -11.41
CA THR A 99 -1.77 -12.01 -11.25
C THR A 99 -2.10 -13.15 -10.31
N SER A 100 -3.09 -12.93 -9.44
CA SER A 100 -3.47 -13.88 -8.38
C SER A 100 -2.38 -14.17 -7.35
N SER A 101 -1.28 -13.41 -7.32
CA SER A 101 -0.34 -13.50 -6.21
C SER A 101 -0.91 -12.88 -4.93
N VAL A 102 -0.41 -13.35 -3.78
CA VAL A 102 -0.80 -12.89 -2.45
C VAL A 102 0.35 -12.08 -1.84
N THR A 103 0.02 -10.90 -1.32
CA THR A 103 0.92 -10.09 -0.51
C THR A 103 0.37 -10.07 0.91
N THR A 104 1.23 -10.33 1.90
CA THR A 104 0.85 -10.40 3.31
C THR A 104 1.50 -9.25 4.05
N VAL A 105 0.68 -8.52 4.81
CA VAL A 105 1.13 -7.44 5.69
C VAL A 105 0.67 -7.77 7.11
N ASN A 106 1.63 -7.89 8.02
CA ASN A 106 1.36 -8.08 9.44
C ASN A 106 1.20 -6.71 10.12
N PHE A 107 0.20 -6.55 10.98
CA PHE A 107 -0.03 -5.33 11.74
C PHE A 107 0.43 -5.58 13.18
N GLU A 108 1.66 -5.18 13.49
CA GLU A 108 2.23 -5.33 14.84
C GLU A 108 1.81 -4.14 15.70
N GLU A 109 1.19 -4.41 16.85
CA GLU A 109 0.87 -3.38 17.84
C GLU A 109 1.99 -3.30 18.89
N ASN A 110 2.42 -2.08 19.21
CA ASN A 110 3.38 -1.78 20.26
C ASN A 110 3.05 -0.43 20.92
N ASP A 111 2.68 -0.44 22.21
CA ASP A 111 2.32 0.74 23.00
C ASP A 111 1.26 1.64 22.32
N GLY A 112 0.24 1.02 21.71
CA GLY A 112 -0.85 1.70 21.00
C GLY A 112 -0.49 2.17 19.59
N ILE A 113 0.74 1.93 19.13
CA ILE A 113 1.19 2.23 17.77
C ILE A 113 1.17 0.96 16.93
N ILE A 114 0.63 1.06 15.72
CA ILE A 114 0.55 -0.04 14.77
C ILE A 114 1.64 0.11 13.70
N HIS A 115 2.37 -0.97 13.48
CA HIS A 115 3.46 -1.07 12.53
C HIS A 115 3.11 -2.08 11.43
N PRO A 116 2.62 -1.62 10.26
CA PRO A 116 2.42 -2.48 9.10
C PRO A 116 3.77 -3.01 8.58
N ARG A 117 3.93 -4.32 8.51
CA ARG A 117 5.14 -4.99 7.98
C ARG A 117 4.78 -5.94 6.86
N ILE A 118 5.36 -5.71 5.69
CA ILE A 118 5.23 -6.66 4.57
C ILE A 118 6.06 -7.91 4.91
N THR A 119 5.39 -9.03 5.14
CA THR A 119 6.04 -10.32 5.47
C THR A 119 6.17 -11.21 4.26
N ALA A 120 5.35 -11.00 3.22
CA ALA A 120 5.40 -11.71 1.97
C ALA A 120 4.91 -10.79 0.84
N LEU A 121 5.61 -10.74 -0.30
CA LEU A 121 5.25 -9.88 -1.44
C LEU A 121 5.11 -10.72 -2.70
N GLY A 122 3.93 -10.72 -3.32
CA GLY A 122 3.72 -11.38 -4.61
C GLY A 122 3.83 -12.91 -4.59
N CYS A 123 3.45 -13.56 -3.49
CA CYS A 123 3.55 -15.00 -3.32
C CYS A 123 2.53 -15.77 -4.16
N THR A 124 3.00 -16.76 -4.92
CA THR A 124 2.19 -17.65 -5.77
C THR A 124 2.17 -19.14 -5.37
N PRO A 125 2.63 -19.61 -4.19
CA PRO A 125 2.72 -21.05 -3.92
C PRO A 125 1.37 -21.77 -3.96
N HIS A 126 0.27 -21.06 -3.67
CA HIS A 126 -1.09 -21.61 -3.75
C HIS A 126 -1.51 -21.95 -5.19
N LEU A 127 -0.93 -21.31 -6.22
CA LEU A 127 -1.21 -21.60 -7.63
C LEU A 127 -0.64 -22.95 -8.08
N PHE A 128 0.38 -23.46 -7.38
CA PHE A 128 1.09 -24.69 -7.75
C PHE A 128 0.69 -25.89 -6.88
N LYS A 129 -0.14 -25.70 -5.85
CA LYS A 129 -0.59 -26.77 -4.94
C LYS A 129 -1.58 -27.78 -5.57
N GLY A 130 -2.08 -27.53 -6.78
CA GLY A 130 -2.97 -28.45 -7.52
C GLY A 130 -2.27 -29.51 -8.37
N ASN A 131 -0.93 -29.53 -8.40
CA ASN A 131 -0.12 -30.43 -9.24
C ASN A 131 0.75 -31.44 -8.44
N LEU A 132 0.32 -31.80 -7.23
CA LEU A 132 0.94 -32.87 -6.43
C LEU A 132 -0.10 -33.94 -6.08
#